data_AF-A0A6G8FJE3-F1
#
_entry.id   AF-A0A6G8FJE3-F1
#
_cell.length_a   1.000
_cell.length_b   1.000
_cell.length_c   1.000
_cell.angle_alpha   90.00
_cell.angle_beta   90.00
_cell.angle_gamma   90.00
#
_symmetry.space_group_name_H-M   'P 1'
#
loop_
_entity.id
_entity.type
_entity.pdbx_description
1 polymer ?
#
loop_
_entity_poly.entity_id
_entity_poly.type
_entity_poly.pdbx_seq_one_letter_code
_entity_poly.pdbx_strand_id
1 'polypeptide(L)'
;MSPDNYGAAALAWQLEQLCAWGITLRDRGRCSGGARTRDMLQRSDRFECWAVLQGLEPKNWKPGRARALRARAETHARGGHDLGCATIGVPFSLLTQLAQRWDGQGAARYLTEAIREAATEIAADLRRSTHPAELWRAERAWESVVFTVHQRITPTVTAQEFPTHEWGRGS
;
A
#
# COMPACT_ATOMS: atom_id res chain seq x y z
N MET A 1 -21.91 -12.56 1.07
CA MET A 1 -21.21 -11.44 0.39
C MET A 1 -19.73 -11.77 0.36
N SER A 2 -19.10 -11.82 -0.81
CA SER A 2 -17.63 -11.93 -0.84
C SER A 2 -17.08 -10.65 -0.22
N PRO A 3 -16.20 -10.71 0.80
CA PRO A 3 -15.69 -9.55 1.53
C PRO A 3 -14.77 -8.62 0.68
N ASP A 4 -14.83 -8.76 -0.65
CA ASP A 4 -13.84 -8.30 -1.61
C ASP A 4 -14.43 -7.24 -2.57
N ASN A 5 -15.43 -6.45 -2.16
CA ASN A 5 -16.07 -5.48 -3.04
C ASN A 5 -16.21 -4.10 -2.38
N TYR A 6 -15.12 -3.33 -2.37
CA TYR A 6 -15.06 -2.02 -1.75
C TYR A 6 -15.41 -0.90 -2.75
N GLY A 7 -16.05 0.16 -2.25
CA GLY A 7 -16.06 1.44 -2.94
C GLY A 7 -14.68 2.11 -2.90
N ALA A 8 -14.48 3.16 -3.71
CA ALA A 8 -13.16 3.77 -3.90
C ALA A 8 -12.45 4.19 -2.59
N ALA A 9 -13.16 4.83 -1.65
CA ALA A 9 -12.58 5.27 -0.38
C ALA A 9 -12.18 4.08 0.52
N ALA A 10 -13.02 3.04 0.58
CA ALA A 10 -12.72 1.85 1.36
C ALA A 10 -11.54 1.06 0.73
N LEU A 11 -11.45 1.02 -0.60
CA LEU A 11 -10.30 0.43 -1.29
C LEU A 11 -9.01 1.22 -1.03
N ALA A 12 -9.07 2.55 -1.08
CA ALA A 12 -7.94 3.41 -0.77
C ALA A 12 -7.41 3.17 0.65
N TRP A 13 -8.31 3.17 1.64
CA TRP A 13 -7.96 2.85 3.02
C TRP A 13 -7.29 1.47 3.16
N GLN A 14 -7.81 0.44 2.47
CA GLN A 14 -7.22 -0.89 2.51
C GLN A 14 -5.82 -0.95 1.90
N LEU A 15 -5.60 -0.24 0.79
CA LEU A 15 -4.30 -0.16 0.15
C LEU A 15 -3.29 0.64 1.00
N GLU A 16 -3.73 1.71 1.66
CA GLU A 16 -2.94 2.45 2.63
C GLU A 16 -2.50 1.54 3.79
N GLN A 17 -3.43 0.80 4.39
CA GLN A 17 -3.11 -0.17 5.45
C GLN A 17 -2.08 -1.20 4.96
N LEU A 18 -2.24 -1.71 3.73
CA LEU A 18 -1.26 -2.61 3.11
C LEU A 18 0.12 -1.96 2.94
N CYS A 19 0.18 -0.70 2.51
CA CYS A 19 1.42 0.06 2.39
C CYS A 19 2.07 0.31 3.76
N ALA A 20 1.31 0.73 4.78
CA ALA A 20 1.82 0.92 6.14
C ALA A 20 2.48 -0.36 6.69
N TRP A 21 1.86 -1.50 6.39
CA TRP A 21 2.36 -2.82 6.77
C TRP A 21 3.65 -3.19 6.04
N GLY A 22 3.71 -2.95 4.74
CA GLY A 22 4.93 -3.12 3.97
C GLY A 22 6.05 -2.20 4.43
N ILE A 23 5.76 -0.93 4.70
CA ILE A 23 6.72 0.04 5.22
C ILE A 23 7.29 -0.44 6.55
N THR A 24 6.45 -0.96 7.45
CA THR A 24 6.87 -1.56 8.72
C THR A 24 7.77 -2.79 8.52
N LEU A 25 7.56 -3.58 7.45
CA LEU A 25 8.48 -4.67 7.09
C LEU A 25 9.79 -4.11 6.56
N ARG A 26 9.74 -3.08 5.73
CA ARG A 26 10.90 -2.47 5.09
C ARG A 26 11.83 -1.81 6.09
N ASP A 27 11.27 -1.17 7.11
CA ASP A 27 11.99 -0.61 8.25
C ASP A 27 12.84 -1.66 8.99
N ARG A 28 12.41 -2.92 8.94
CA ARG A 28 13.14 -4.07 9.51
C ARG A 28 14.00 -4.81 8.48
N GLY A 29 14.23 -4.23 7.30
CA GLY A 29 14.98 -4.86 6.21
C GLY A 29 14.27 -6.05 5.57
N ARG A 30 12.93 -6.13 5.67
CA ARG A 30 12.11 -7.23 5.12
C ARG A 30 11.11 -6.71 4.09
N CYS A 31 10.46 -7.60 3.36
CA CYS A 31 9.29 -7.24 2.55
C CYS A 31 8.32 -8.42 2.41
N SER A 32 7.13 -8.17 1.86
CA SER A 32 6.11 -9.21 1.64
C SER A 32 6.34 -10.06 0.38
N GLY A 33 7.52 -9.96 -0.22
CA GLY A 33 7.95 -10.83 -1.31
C GLY A 33 7.71 -12.31 -1.00
N GLY A 34 7.18 -13.05 -1.98
CA GLY A 34 6.82 -14.47 -1.81
C GLY A 34 5.49 -14.71 -1.09
N ALA A 35 4.81 -13.69 -0.57
CA ALA A 35 3.41 -13.78 -0.19
C ALA A 35 2.52 -13.87 -1.44
N ARG A 36 1.41 -14.62 -1.31
CA ARG A 36 0.36 -14.67 -2.34
C ARG A 36 -0.85 -13.87 -1.85
N THR A 37 -1.75 -13.50 -2.75
CA THR A 37 -3.03 -12.85 -2.40
C THR A 37 -3.78 -13.57 -1.28
N ARG A 38 -3.85 -14.92 -1.31
CA ARG A 38 -4.46 -15.74 -0.25
C ARG A 38 -3.75 -15.69 1.11
N ASP A 39 -2.48 -15.30 1.14
CA ASP A 39 -1.71 -15.11 2.37
C ASP A 39 -1.95 -13.70 2.95
N MET A 40 -2.43 -12.78 2.11
CA MET A 40 -2.82 -11.41 2.43
C MET A 40 -4.33 -11.29 2.71
N LEU A 41 -4.97 -12.39 3.13
CA LEU A 41 -6.34 -12.29 3.63
C LEU A 41 -6.30 -11.56 4.97
N GLN A 42 -7.12 -10.50 5.06
CA GLN A 42 -7.26 -9.75 6.28
C GLN A 42 -8.14 -10.54 7.24
N ARG A 43 -7.64 -10.80 8.46
CA ARG A 43 -8.44 -11.25 9.60
C ARG A 43 -8.27 -10.19 10.68
N SER A 44 -9.27 -9.33 10.86
CA SER A 44 -9.23 -8.14 11.75
C SER A 44 -8.37 -6.99 11.20
N ASP A 45 -7.71 -6.18 12.04
CA ASP A 45 -6.82 -5.08 11.67
C ASP A 45 -5.52 -5.54 10.97
N ARG A 46 -5.37 -6.86 10.75
CA ARG A 46 -4.11 -7.50 10.38
C ARG A 46 -4.23 -8.48 9.20
N PHE A 47 -3.26 -8.44 8.28
CA PHE A 47 -3.03 -9.49 7.28
C PHE A 47 -2.45 -10.76 7.92
N GLU A 48 -3.00 -11.93 7.60
CA GLU A 48 -2.60 -13.20 8.23
C GLU A 48 -1.09 -13.49 8.15
N CYS A 49 -0.45 -13.16 7.03
CA CYS A 49 0.95 -13.46 6.77
C CYS A 49 1.95 -12.59 7.55
N TRP A 50 1.52 -11.45 8.11
CA TRP A 50 2.44 -10.47 8.68
C TRP A 50 3.19 -10.99 9.88
N ALA A 51 2.52 -11.75 10.75
CA ALA A 51 3.19 -12.39 11.88
C ALA A 51 4.39 -13.21 11.40
N VAL A 52 4.20 -14.01 10.35
CA VAL A 52 5.25 -14.84 9.76
C VAL A 52 6.39 -14.00 9.19
N LEU A 53 6.08 -12.93 8.45
CA LEU A 53 7.06 -12.04 7.83
C LEU A 53 7.83 -11.21 8.87
N GLN A 54 7.23 -10.93 10.02
CA GLN A 54 7.89 -10.37 11.21
C GLN A 54 8.71 -11.41 11.98
N GLY A 55 8.68 -12.68 11.60
CA GLY A 55 9.41 -13.76 12.27
C GLY A 55 8.69 -14.32 13.50
N LEU A 56 7.42 -13.98 13.66
CA LEU A 56 6.54 -14.52 14.69
C LEU A 56 5.95 -15.85 14.22
N GLU A 57 5.57 -16.69 15.19
CA GLU A 57 4.83 -17.93 14.91
C GLU A 57 3.31 -17.65 14.85
N PRO A 58 2.66 -17.91 13.70
CA PRO A 58 1.23 -17.72 13.55
C PRO A 58 0.46 -18.80 14.32
N LYS A 59 -0.37 -18.40 15.29
CA LYS A 59 -1.17 -19.34 16.11
C LYS A 59 -2.11 -20.25 15.32
N ASN A 60 -2.56 -19.81 14.14
CA ASN A 60 -3.64 -20.45 13.37
C ASN A 60 -3.19 -21.02 12.01
N TRP A 61 -1.88 -21.09 11.73
CA TRP A 61 -1.40 -21.67 10.48
C TRP A 61 -0.92 -23.09 10.68
N LYS A 62 -1.19 -23.94 9.68
CA LYS A 62 -0.54 -25.25 9.59
C LYS A 62 0.99 -25.05 9.56
N PRO A 63 1.79 -25.85 10.29
CA PRO A 63 3.25 -25.67 10.37
C PRO A 63 3.96 -25.54 9.01
N GLY A 64 3.51 -26.29 8.00
CA GLY A 64 4.07 -26.21 6.65
C GLY A 64 3.79 -24.88 5.91
N ARG A 65 2.71 -24.17 6.25
CA ARG A 65 2.33 -22.91 5.59
C ARG A 65 3.29 -21.78 5.96
N ALA A 66 3.64 -21.66 7.24
CA ALA A 66 4.57 -20.64 7.72
C ALA A 66 5.98 -20.86 7.14
N ARG A 67 6.46 -22.11 7.19
CA ARG A 67 7.75 -22.49 6.59
C ARG A 67 7.79 -22.20 5.09
N ALA A 68 6.75 -22.55 4.35
CA ALA A 68 6.68 -22.29 2.91
C ALA A 68 6.68 -20.78 2.60
N LEU A 69 5.99 -19.96 3.39
CA LEU A 69 6.03 -18.51 3.21
C LEU A 69 7.44 -17.95 3.46
N ARG A 70 8.11 -18.36 4.54
CA ARG A 70 9.50 -17.94 4.84
C ARG A 70 10.45 -18.31 3.71
N ALA A 71 10.40 -19.55 3.23
CA ALA A 71 11.23 -20.01 2.12
C ALA A 71 11.01 -19.18 0.84
N ARG A 72 9.76 -18.82 0.53
CA ARG A 72 9.47 -17.96 -0.63
C ARG A 72 9.96 -16.52 -0.44
N ALA A 73 9.84 -15.98 0.78
CA ALA A 73 10.34 -14.65 1.10
C ALA A 73 11.87 -14.57 0.99
N GLU A 74 12.58 -15.60 1.45
CA GLU A 74 14.02 -15.72 1.25
C GLU A 74 14.40 -15.82 -0.24
N THR A 75 13.71 -16.66 -1.00
CA THR A 75 13.94 -16.76 -2.45
C THR A 75 13.69 -15.44 -3.14
N HIS A 76 12.66 -14.69 -2.76
CA HIS A 76 12.41 -13.35 -3.29
C HIS A 76 13.54 -12.38 -2.95
N ALA A 77 13.99 -12.36 -1.68
CA ALA A 77 15.10 -11.50 -1.27
C ALA A 77 16.39 -11.77 -2.06
N ARG A 78 16.65 -13.04 -2.41
CA ARG A 78 17.78 -13.42 -3.28
C ARG A 78 17.55 -13.06 -4.77
N GLY A 79 16.31 -13.12 -5.23
CA GLY A 79 15.94 -12.85 -6.63
C GLY A 79 15.90 -11.37 -7.01
N GLY A 80 15.96 -10.48 -6.01
CA GLY A 80 15.91 -9.03 -6.21
C GLY A 80 14.52 -8.44 -5.95
N HIS A 81 14.52 -7.14 -5.68
CA HIS A 81 13.33 -6.39 -5.29
C HIS A 81 12.80 -5.56 -6.45
N ASP A 82 11.48 -5.61 -6.67
CA ASP A 82 10.83 -4.60 -7.51
C ASP A 82 10.77 -3.25 -6.76
N LEU A 83 10.40 -2.19 -7.49
CA LEU A 83 10.31 -0.84 -6.93
C LEU A 83 9.42 -0.79 -5.67
N GLY A 84 8.31 -1.51 -5.65
CA GLY A 84 7.36 -1.52 -4.52
C GLY A 84 7.96 -2.17 -3.28
N CYS A 85 8.52 -3.38 -3.40
CA CYS A 85 9.18 -4.04 -2.26
C CYS A 85 10.41 -3.24 -1.79
N ALA A 86 11.16 -2.60 -2.69
CA ALA A 86 12.33 -1.82 -2.34
C ALA A 86 12.01 -0.51 -1.57
N THR A 87 10.84 0.09 -1.80
CA THR A 87 10.48 1.41 -1.24
C THR A 87 9.43 1.34 -0.14
N ILE A 88 8.40 0.51 -0.33
CA ILE A 88 7.23 0.40 0.56
C ILE A 88 7.02 -1.03 1.07
N GLY A 89 7.96 -1.96 0.82
CA GLY A 89 7.94 -3.31 1.35
C GLY A 89 6.83 -4.23 0.82
N VAL A 90 6.11 -3.83 -0.24
CA VAL A 90 5.10 -4.65 -0.93
C VAL A 90 5.38 -4.72 -2.43
N PRO A 91 5.52 -5.91 -3.03
CA PRO A 91 5.66 -6.03 -4.48
C PRO A 91 4.47 -5.42 -5.23
N PHE A 92 4.71 -4.70 -6.32
CA PHE A 92 3.63 -4.08 -7.09
C PHE A 92 2.70 -5.11 -7.73
N SER A 93 3.24 -6.26 -8.13
CA SER A 93 2.42 -7.36 -8.65
C SER A 93 1.38 -7.83 -7.62
N LEU A 94 1.77 -7.93 -6.35
CA LEU A 94 0.87 -8.31 -5.26
C LEU A 94 -0.12 -7.19 -4.96
N LEU A 95 0.34 -5.94 -4.89
CA LEU A 95 -0.50 -4.77 -4.65
C LEU A 95 -1.59 -4.63 -5.72
N THR A 96 -1.24 -4.75 -7.00
CA THR A 96 -2.19 -4.69 -8.11
C THR A 96 -3.20 -5.84 -8.07
N GLN A 97 -2.76 -7.07 -7.79
CA GLN A 97 -3.66 -8.22 -7.69
C GLN A 97 -4.66 -8.08 -6.54
N LEU A 98 -4.24 -7.54 -5.40
CA LEU A 98 -5.12 -7.27 -4.27
C LEU A 98 -6.10 -6.15 -4.57
N ALA A 99 -5.61 -5.03 -5.13
CA ALA A 99 -6.46 -3.92 -5.52
C ALA A 99 -7.57 -4.38 -6.49
N GLN A 100 -7.21 -5.11 -7.55
CA GLN A 100 -8.16 -5.65 -8.52
C GLN A 100 -9.16 -6.62 -7.90
N ARG A 101 -8.71 -7.42 -6.93
CA ARG A 101 -9.58 -8.37 -6.24
C ARG A 101 -10.62 -7.66 -5.38
N TRP A 102 -10.22 -6.57 -4.72
CA TRP A 102 -11.03 -5.84 -3.74
C TRP A 102 -11.90 -4.73 -4.34
N ASP A 103 -11.70 -4.41 -5.60
CA ASP A 103 -12.31 -3.26 -6.26
C ASP A 103 -13.72 -3.55 -6.79
N GLY A 104 -14.70 -2.83 -6.24
CA GLY A 104 -16.08 -2.88 -6.70
C GLY A 104 -16.53 -1.74 -7.58
N GLN A 105 -15.67 -0.76 -7.85
CA GLN A 105 -16.04 0.46 -8.57
C GLN A 105 -15.07 0.87 -9.68
N GLY A 106 -14.08 0.05 -10.01
CA GLY A 106 -13.10 0.34 -11.05
C GLY A 106 -11.99 1.30 -10.61
N ALA A 107 -11.80 1.50 -9.30
CA ALA A 107 -10.79 2.39 -8.74
C ALA A 107 -9.39 1.76 -8.61
N ALA A 108 -9.26 0.43 -8.77
CA ALA A 108 -8.01 -0.31 -8.52
C ALA A 108 -6.83 0.29 -9.26
N ARG A 109 -6.93 0.42 -10.59
CA ARG A 109 -5.84 0.92 -11.42
C ARG A 109 -5.42 2.33 -10.99
N TYR A 110 -6.40 3.19 -10.77
CA TYR A 110 -6.16 4.58 -10.41
C TYR A 110 -5.45 4.69 -9.05
N LEU A 111 -5.82 3.88 -8.06
CA LEU A 111 -5.16 3.90 -6.75
C LEU A 111 -3.77 3.23 -6.78
N THR A 112 -3.59 2.16 -7.55
CA THR A 112 -2.28 1.49 -7.65
C THR A 112 -1.25 2.31 -8.41
N GLU A 113 -1.68 3.11 -9.39
CA GLU A 113 -0.84 4.12 -10.05
C GLU A 113 -0.38 5.20 -9.04
N ALA A 114 -1.22 5.57 -8.08
CA ALA A 114 -0.92 6.58 -7.06
C ALA A 114 0.24 6.14 -6.17
N ILE A 115 0.13 4.89 -5.70
CA ILE A 115 1.14 4.27 -4.86
C ILE A 115 2.43 4.07 -5.64
N ARG A 116 2.34 3.78 -6.95
CA ARG A 116 3.51 3.69 -7.83
C ARG A 116 4.22 5.03 -7.99
N GLU A 117 3.50 6.13 -8.11
CA GLU A 117 4.07 7.47 -8.17
C GLU A 117 4.80 7.80 -6.87
N ALA A 118 4.14 7.62 -5.71
CA ALA A 118 4.77 7.80 -4.40
C ALA A 118 6.07 6.98 -4.26
N ALA A 119 6.04 5.70 -4.63
CA ALA A 119 7.23 4.84 -4.61
C ALA A 119 8.33 5.32 -5.57
N THR A 120 7.96 5.85 -6.73
CA THR A 120 8.91 6.38 -7.72
C THR A 120 9.60 7.64 -7.18
N GLU A 121 8.85 8.53 -6.54
CA GLU A 121 9.38 9.72 -5.87
C GLU A 121 10.35 9.34 -4.74
N ILE A 122 9.94 8.42 -3.86
CA ILE A 122 10.80 7.88 -2.80
C ILE A 122 12.10 7.33 -3.42
N ALA A 123 12.01 6.50 -4.45
CA ALA A 123 13.21 5.94 -5.09
C ALA A 123 14.09 7.00 -5.74
N ALA A 124 13.51 8.03 -6.35
CA ALA A 124 14.25 9.12 -6.96
C ALA A 124 15.01 9.93 -5.89
N ASP A 125 14.37 10.22 -4.75
CA ASP A 125 14.99 10.89 -3.61
C ASP A 125 16.18 10.10 -3.07
N LEU A 126 16.03 8.78 -2.90
CA LEU A 126 17.13 7.92 -2.47
C LEU A 126 18.30 7.93 -3.45
N ARG A 127 18.04 7.87 -4.76
CA ARG A 127 19.09 7.86 -5.79
C ARG A 127 19.89 9.17 -5.85
N ARG A 128 19.27 10.30 -5.53
CA ARG A 128 19.95 11.62 -5.53
C ARG A 128 20.79 11.85 -4.27
N SER A 129 20.69 10.97 -3.27
CA SER A 129 21.38 11.11 -2.00
C SER A 129 22.74 10.47 -1.99
N THR A 130 23.68 11.14 -1.32
CA THR A 130 24.97 10.57 -0.95
C THR A 130 24.84 9.53 0.19
N HIS A 131 23.76 9.62 0.99
CA HIS A 131 23.46 8.73 2.12
C HIS A 131 22.05 8.13 2.01
N PRO A 132 21.79 7.26 1.01
CA PRO A 132 20.45 6.73 0.76
C PRO A 132 19.88 5.93 1.93
N ALA A 133 20.72 5.21 2.68
CA ALA A 133 20.28 4.44 3.85
C ALA A 133 19.79 5.32 5.00
N GLU A 134 20.25 6.57 5.09
CA GLU A 134 19.87 7.53 6.14
C GLU A 134 18.63 8.35 5.76
N LEU A 135 18.32 8.41 4.46
CA LEU A 135 17.15 9.12 3.94
C LEU A 135 15.88 8.28 3.95
N TRP A 136 15.98 6.95 3.78
CA TRP A 136 14.78 6.13 3.87
C TRP A 136 14.28 6.15 5.30
N ARG A 137 13.06 6.67 5.50
CA ARG A 137 12.38 6.72 6.80
C ARG A 137 10.95 6.24 6.62
N ALA A 138 10.50 5.40 7.54
CA ALA A 138 9.15 4.82 7.52
C ALA A 138 8.07 5.92 7.48
N GLU A 139 8.21 6.96 8.30
CA GLU A 139 7.31 8.11 8.35
C GLU A 139 7.16 8.81 6.99
N ARG A 140 8.27 9.18 6.37
CA ARG A 140 8.27 9.84 5.06
C ARG A 140 7.68 8.97 3.95
N ALA A 141 7.98 7.66 3.97
CA ALA A 141 7.40 6.73 3.01
C ALA A 141 5.87 6.62 3.19
N TRP A 142 5.39 6.64 4.42
CA TRP A 142 3.97 6.63 4.75
C TRP A 142 3.27 7.92 4.32
N GLU A 143 3.83 9.08 4.65
CA GLU A 143 3.31 10.39 4.25
C GLU A 143 3.18 10.51 2.74
N SER A 144 4.20 10.08 1.99
CA SER A 144 4.17 10.12 0.52
C SER A 144 3.04 9.25 -0.05
N VAL A 145 2.84 8.03 0.47
CA VAL A 145 1.75 7.15 0.03
C VAL A 145 0.38 7.75 0.34
N VAL A 146 0.15 8.16 1.59
CA VAL A 146 -1.14 8.72 2.01
C VAL A 146 -1.46 9.98 1.23
N PHE A 147 -0.49 10.88 1.08
CA PHE A 147 -0.65 12.12 0.34
C PHE A 147 -1.11 11.85 -1.10
N THR A 148 -0.40 11.00 -1.84
CA THR A 148 -0.74 10.73 -3.25
C THR A 148 -2.06 9.97 -3.41
N VAL A 149 -2.42 9.08 -2.47
CA VAL A 149 -3.72 8.41 -2.48
C VAL A 149 -4.86 9.39 -2.15
N HIS A 150 -4.69 10.22 -1.12
CA HIS A 150 -5.69 11.20 -0.70
C HIS A 150 -5.96 12.26 -1.77
N GLN A 151 -4.94 12.72 -2.50
CA GLN A 151 -5.10 13.64 -3.63
C GLN A 151 -6.02 13.10 -4.73
N ARG A 152 -6.18 11.78 -4.82
CA ARG A 152 -6.96 11.10 -5.87
C ARG A 152 -8.40 10.79 -5.47
N ILE A 153 -8.63 10.54 -4.19
CA ILE A 153 -9.97 10.23 -3.67
C ILE A 153 -10.71 11.47 -3.16
N THR A 154 -9.99 12.55 -2.86
CA THR A 154 -10.60 13.82 -2.48
C THR A 154 -11.08 14.52 -3.74
N PRO A 155 -12.38 14.85 -3.86
CA PRO A 155 -12.84 15.63 -5.01
C PRO A 155 -12.10 16.96 -5.03
N THR A 156 -11.43 17.24 -6.15
CA THR A 156 -10.93 18.58 -6.43
C THR A 156 -12.16 19.47 -6.56
N VAL A 157 -12.45 20.28 -5.54
CA VAL A 157 -13.41 21.37 -5.67
C VAL A 157 -12.75 22.36 -6.61
N THR A 158 -12.92 22.16 -7.93
CA THR A 158 -12.70 23.25 -8.89
C THR A 158 -13.64 24.36 -8.43
N ALA A 159 -13.09 25.55 -8.19
CA ALA A 159 -13.83 26.76 -7.84
C ALA A 159 -14.68 27.26 -9.02
N GLN A 160 -15.42 26.38 -9.68
CA GLN A 160 -16.44 26.70 -10.65
C GLN A 160 -17.79 26.57 -9.95
N GLU A 161 -18.46 27.72 -9.86
CA GLU A 161 -19.88 27.88 -9.57
C GLU A 161 -20.28 27.78 -8.09
N PHE A 162 -19.73 28.68 -7.26
CA PHE A 162 -20.65 29.33 -6.32
C PHE A 162 -21.48 30.32 -7.14
N PRO A 163 -22.80 30.11 -7.33
CA PRO A 163 -23.64 31.18 -7.83
C PRO A 163 -23.49 32.33 -6.84
N THR A 164 -22.97 33.45 -7.30
CA THR A 164 -23.08 34.72 -6.61
C THR A 164 -24.56 35.00 -6.48
N HIS A 165 -25.18 34.55 -5.39
CA HIS A 165 -26.46 35.06 -4.97
C HIS A 165 -26.23 36.53 -4.64
N GLU A 166 -26.57 37.38 -5.60
CA GLU A 166 -26.81 38.79 -5.37
C GLU A 166 -27.82 38.87 -4.23
N TRP A 167 -27.33 39.18 -3.03
CA TRP A 167 -28.18 39.65 -1.95
C TRP A 167 -28.74 40.98 -2.43
N GLY A 168 -29.92 40.90 -3.04
CA GLY A 168 -30.71 42.05 -3.46
C GLY A 168 -30.76 43.02 -2.29
N ARG A 169 -30.27 44.24 -2.53
CA ARG A 169 -30.52 45.37 -1.63
C ARG A 169 -32.02 45.59 -1.67
N GLY A 170 -32.70 45.09 -0.63
CA GLY A 170 -34.04 45.50 -0.29
C GLY A 170 -34.07 47.02 -0.15
N SER A 171 -35.04 47.61 -0.82
CA SER A 171 -35.33 49.04 -0.95
C SER A 171 -35.67 49.70 0.38
#